data_AF-A0AA39NRI1-F1
#
_entry.id   AF-A0AA39NRI1-F1
#
_cell.length_a   1.000
_cell.length_b   1.000
_cell.length_c   1.000
_cell.angle_alpha   90.00
_cell.angle_beta   90.00
_cell.angle_gamma   90.00
#
_symmetry.space_group_name_H-M   'P 1'
#
loop_
_entity.id
_entity.type
_entity.pdbx_description
1 polymer ?
#
loop_
_entity_poly.entity_id
_entity_poly.type
_entity_poly.pdbx_seq_one_letter_code
_entity_poly.pdbx_strand_id
1 'polypeptide(L)'
;MLEHLFALCEGLHMSNSFDVAIWAVALCAFWGCCHLGELTIPSWNAFDEWLHIAKSVQISFCRHFGGAESAQFHIPWANMEQQEGVDLIFTSRENLCPVEALRAHLKSNKDVLDNAPLFTFKTSDSS
;
A
#
# COMPACT_ATOMS: atom_id res chain seq x y z
N MET A 1 13.40 8.72 -12.33
CA MET A 1 12.32 8.40 -11.34
C MET A 1 11.88 6.95 -11.44
N LEU A 2 11.45 6.45 -12.61
CA LEU A 2 11.12 5.02 -12.78
C LEU A 2 12.33 4.10 -12.56
N GLU A 3 13.54 4.53 -12.94
CA GLU A 3 14.79 3.79 -12.73
C GLU A 3 15.04 3.46 -11.25
N HIS A 4 14.69 4.36 -10.33
CA HIS A 4 14.83 4.11 -8.90
C HIS A 4 13.82 3.07 -8.40
N LEU A 5 12.61 3.04 -8.96
CA LEU A 5 11.64 1.99 -8.66
C LEU A 5 12.07 0.64 -9.22
N PHE A 6 12.66 0.61 -10.40
CA PHE A 6 13.23 -0.62 -10.95
C PHE A 6 14.38 -1.13 -10.09
N ALA A 7 15.35 -0.28 -9.75
CA ALA A 7 16.47 -0.64 -8.88
C ALA A 7 16.00 -1.11 -7.50
N LEU A 8 14.94 -0.49 -6.95
CA LEU A 8 14.30 -0.95 -5.72
C LEU A 8 13.75 -2.36 -5.91
N CYS A 9 12.95 -2.60 -6.96
CA CYS A 9 12.35 -3.91 -7.21
C CYS A 9 13.39 -5.03 -7.41
N GLU A 10 14.52 -4.73 -8.06
CA GLU A 10 15.61 -5.68 -8.25
C GLU A 10 16.27 -6.13 -6.95
N GLY A 11 16.24 -5.28 -5.91
CA GLY A 11 16.79 -5.59 -4.58
C GLY A 11 15.83 -6.28 -3.62
N LEU A 12 14.56 -6.47 -3.99
CA LEU A 12 13.51 -6.99 -3.10
C LEU A 12 13.22 -8.47 -3.37
N HIS A 13 13.06 -9.26 -2.31
CA HIS A 13 12.68 -10.66 -2.43
C HIS A 13 11.17 -10.84 -2.27
N MET A 14 10.46 -11.16 -3.36
CA MET A 14 8.99 -11.28 -3.35
C MET A 14 8.44 -12.45 -2.53
N SER A 15 9.30 -13.32 -1.98
CA SER A 15 8.94 -14.33 -0.99
C SER A 15 8.93 -13.80 0.46
N ASN A 16 9.52 -12.63 0.70
CA ASN A 16 9.60 -11.99 2.02
C ASN A 16 8.41 -11.03 2.23
N SER A 17 7.67 -11.23 3.32
CA SER A 17 6.53 -10.40 3.72
C SER A 17 6.86 -8.91 3.81
N PHE A 18 8.05 -8.59 4.32
CA PHE A 18 8.54 -7.22 4.47
C PHE A 18 8.82 -6.56 3.11
N ASP A 19 9.57 -7.26 2.25
CA ASP A 19 9.96 -6.75 0.93
C ASP A 19 8.72 -6.51 0.05
N VAL A 20 7.73 -7.40 0.13
CA VAL A 20 6.44 -7.21 -0.56
C VAL A 20 5.69 -5.97 -0.05
N ALA A 21 5.73 -5.69 1.26
CA ALA A 21 5.11 -4.50 1.83
C ALA A 21 5.83 -3.21 1.38
N ILE A 22 7.17 -3.21 1.36
CA ILE A 22 7.98 -2.10 0.81
C ILE A 22 7.62 -1.85 -0.64
N TRP A 23 7.56 -2.92 -1.44
CA TRP A 23 7.23 -2.81 -2.85
C TRP A 23 5.85 -2.19 -3.06
N ALA A 24 4.84 -2.68 -2.35
CA ALA A 24 3.48 -2.18 -2.45
C ALA A 24 3.36 -0.71 -2.03
N VAL A 25 3.94 -0.32 -0.88
CA VAL A 25 3.84 1.07 -0.42
C VAL A 25 4.60 2.02 -1.33
N ALA A 26 5.76 1.63 -1.86
CA ALA A 26 6.52 2.46 -2.79
C ALA A 26 5.77 2.72 -4.10
N LEU A 27 5.12 1.69 -4.66
CA LEU A 27 4.32 1.86 -5.87
C LEU A 27 3.03 2.63 -5.61
N CYS A 28 2.36 2.41 -4.48
CA CYS A 28 1.18 3.19 -4.10
C CYS A 28 1.54 4.67 -3.88
N ALA A 29 2.64 4.97 -3.17
CA ALA A 29 3.11 6.34 -2.98
C ALA A 29 3.39 7.03 -4.32
N PHE A 30 4.15 6.35 -5.19
CA PHE A 30 4.55 6.89 -6.47
C PHE A 30 3.36 7.12 -7.42
N TRP A 31 2.48 6.13 -7.59
CA TRP A 31 1.36 6.23 -8.53
C TRP A 31 0.15 6.97 -7.97
N GLY A 32 0.01 7.01 -6.64
CA GLY A 32 -1.02 7.77 -5.94
C GLY A 32 -0.65 9.23 -5.70
N CYS A 33 0.55 9.66 -6.13
CA CYS A 33 1.08 11.01 -5.91
C CYS A 33 1.03 11.44 -4.43
N CYS A 34 1.25 10.50 -3.51
CA CYS A 34 1.24 10.72 -2.07
C CYS A 34 2.65 10.59 -1.48
N HIS A 35 2.88 11.30 -0.39
CA HIS A 35 4.05 11.14 0.44
C HIS A 35 3.99 9.80 1.18
N LEU A 36 5.15 9.18 1.39
CA LEU A 36 5.23 7.91 2.12
C LEU A 36 4.63 8.00 3.54
N GLY A 37 4.76 9.16 4.19
CA GLY A 37 4.19 9.43 5.51
C GLY A 37 2.65 9.44 5.55
N GLU A 38 1.97 9.51 4.41
CA GLU A 38 0.50 9.42 4.33
C GLU A 38 0.03 7.97 4.26
N LEU A 39 0.93 7.06 3.88
CA LEU A 39 0.66 5.63 3.77
C LEU A 39 1.26 4.82 4.92
N THR A 40 2.14 5.42 5.72
CA THR A 40 2.89 4.73 6.78
C THR A 40 2.74 5.44 8.12
N ILE A 41 3.04 4.71 9.19
CA ILE A 41 3.11 5.28 10.55
C ILE A 41 4.53 5.77 10.84
N PRO A 42 4.69 6.84 11.64
CA PRO A 42 6.00 7.41 11.92
C PRO A 42 6.86 6.53 12.85
N SER A 43 6.23 5.69 13.67
CA SER A 43 6.91 4.69 14.51
C SER A 43 5.93 3.59 14.92
N TRP A 44 6.45 2.43 15.35
CA TRP A 44 5.67 1.23 15.70
C TRP A 44 4.45 1.48 16.62
N ASN A 45 4.58 2.38 17.61
CA ASN A 45 3.52 2.67 18.59
C ASN A 45 2.71 3.94 18.27
N ALA A 46 2.88 4.51 17.08
CA ALA A 46 2.24 5.77 16.69
C ALA A 46 1.06 5.57 15.71
N PHE A 47 0.46 4.38 15.69
CA PHE A 47 -0.76 4.17 14.92
C PHE A 47 -1.92 4.97 15.54
N ASP A 48 -2.67 5.63 14.67
CA ASP A 48 -3.82 6.46 14.97
C ASP A 48 -4.80 6.30 13.80
N GLU A 49 -5.99 5.77 14.07
CA GLU A 49 -7.00 5.47 13.06
C GLU A 49 -7.55 6.72 12.35
N TRP A 50 -7.36 7.91 12.92
CA TRP A 50 -7.77 9.18 12.31
C TRP A 50 -6.74 9.71 11.31
N LEU A 51 -5.49 9.29 11.43
CA LEU A 51 -4.38 9.78 10.61
C LEU A 51 -3.84 8.70 9.67
N HIS A 52 -4.05 7.44 10.00
CA HIS A 52 -3.40 6.31 9.34
C HIS A 52 -4.41 5.27 8.88
N ILE A 53 -4.07 4.63 7.77
CA ILE A 53 -4.92 3.64 7.14
C ILE A 53 -4.73 2.30 7.87
N ALA A 54 -5.82 1.73 8.37
CA ALA A 54 -5.83 0.37 8.92
C ALA A 54 -5.88 -0.69 7.80
N LYS A 55 -5.40 -1.90 8.10
CA LYS A 55 -5.52 -3.07 7.21
C LYS A 55 -6.99 -3.44 6.94
N SER A 56 -7.90 -3.11 7.85
CA SER A 56 -9.35 -3.28 7.71
C SER A 56 -10.00 -2.37 6.65
N VAL A 57 -9.26 -1.41 6.07
CA VAL A 57 -9.77 -0.52 5.04
C VAL A 57 -10.39 -1.31 3.89
N GLN A 58 -11.53 -0.84 3.39
CA GLN A 58 -12.14 -1.45 2.22
C GLN A 58 -11.38 -1.08 0.96
N ILE A 59 -10.73 -2.08 0.35
CA ILE A 59 -10.04 -1.95 -0.93
C ILE A 59 -10.92 -2.53 -2.02
N SER A 60 -11.37 -1.67 -2.93
CA SER A 60 -12.19 -2.05 -4.07
C SER A 60 -11.30 -2.37 -5.26
N PHE A 61 -11.45 -3.58 -5.81
CA PHE A 61 -10.79 -3.97 -7.06
C PHE A 61 -11.82 -4.08 -8.18
N CYS A 62 -11.64 -3.29 -9.24
CA CYS A 62 -12.58 -3.22 -10.36
C CYS A 62 -11.89 -3.61 -11.67
N ARG A 63 -12.56 -4.45 -12.47
CA ARG A 63 -12.13 -4.79 -13.83
C ARG A 63 -12.98 -4.01 -14.83
N HIS A 64 -12.31 -3.25 -15.69
CA HIS A 64 -12.93 -2.37 -16.67
C HIS A 64 -13.08 -3.06 -18.03
N PHE A 65 -13.96 -2.51 -18.87
CA PHE A 65 -14.08 -2.93 -20.26
C PHE A 65 -12.75 -2.70 -20.99
N GLY A 66 -12.28 -3.72 -21.72
CA GLY A 66 -10.94 -3.70 -22.35
C GLY A 66 -9.85 -4.36 -21.49
N GLY A 67 -10.17 -4.90 -20.32
CA GLY A 67 -9.28 -5.78 -19.57
C GLY A 67 -8.39 -5.09 -18.53
N ALA A 68 -8.41 -3.75 -18.48
CA ALA A 68 -7.72 -2.99 -17.43
C ALA A 68 -8.33 -3.28 -16.05
N GLU A 69 -7.48 -3.35 -15.02
CA GLU A 69 -7.90 -3.46 -13.63
C GLU A 69 -7.58 -2.16 -12.88
N SER A 70 -8.28 -1.95 -11.76
CA SER A 70 -8.00 -0.84 -10.86
C SER A 70 -8.18 -1.27 -9.41
N ALA A 71 -7.51 -0.56 -8.51
CA ALA A 71 -7.67 -0.68 -7.07
C ALA A 71 -7.97 0.70 -6.48
N GLN A 72 -8.87 0.78 -5.51
CA GLN A 72 -9.20 2.02 -4.82
C GLN A 72 -9.34 1.81 -3.33
N PHE A 73 -8.83 2.75 -2.54
CA PHE A 73 -9.12 2.86 -1.11
C PHE A 73 -9.03 4.31 -0.64
N HIS A 74 -9.70 4.61 0.47
CA HIS A 74 -9.71 5.92 1.09
C HIS A 74 -8.56 6.08 2.09
N ILE A 75 -7.92 7.24 2.10
CA ILE A 75 -6.93 7.62 3.12
C ILE A 75 -7.51 8.75 3.98
N PRO A 76 -7.43 8.65 5.31
CA PRO A 76 -8.10 9.61 6.20
C PRO A 76 -7.39 10.97 6.24
N TRP A 77 -6.11 11.05 5.86
CA TRP A 77 -5.31 12.26 5.93
C TRP A 77 -4.32 12.38 4.76
N ALA A 78 -4.45 13.45 3.96
CA ALA A 78 -3.62 13.70 2.76
C ALA A 78 -3.03 15.11 2.68
N ASN A 79 -3.32 15.96 3.67
CA ASN A 79 -2.68 17.25 3.98
C ASN A 79 -3.53 17.97 5.03
N MET A 80 -2.96 19.04 5.62
CA MET A 80 -3.61 19.87 6.65
C MET A 80 -4.92 20.54 6.18
N GLU A 81 -5.16 20.65 4.88
CA GLU A 81 -6.35 21.31 4.30
C GLU A 81 -7.48 20.32 3.98
N GLN A 82 -7.19 19.01 3.91
CA GLN A 82 -8.12 17.94 3.55
C GLN A 82 -8.45 17.07 4.77
N GLN A 83 -9.25 17.63 5.69
CA GLN A 83 -9.75 16.92 6.87
C GLN A 83 -10.71 15.76 6.54
N GLU A 84 -11.23 15.70 5.32
CA GLU A 84 -12.14 14.63 4.86
C GLU A 84 -11.40 13.46 4.19
N GLY A 85 -10.07 13.50 4.13
CA GLY A 85 -9.27 12.48 3.44
C GLY A 85 -9.38 12.54 1.91
N VAL A 86 -8.86 11.52 1.23
CA VAL A 86 -8.91 11.40 -0.24
C VAL A 86 -8.96 9.94 -0.67
N ASP A 87 -9.62 9.68 -1.80
CA ASP A 87 -9.57 8.37 -2.43
C ASP A 87 -8.33 8.24 -3.32
N LEU A 88 -7.53 7.22 -3.05
CA LEU A 88 -6.45 6.81 -3.94
C LEU A 88 -6.98 5.79 -4.93
N ILE A 89 -6.77 6.05 -6.22
CA ILE A 89 -7.19 5.18 -7.32
C ILE A 89 -5.96 4.80 -8.14
N PHE A 90 -5.75 3.49 -8.30
CA PHE A 90 -4.65 2.91 -9.03
C PHE A 90 -5.16 2.15 -10.24
N THR A 91 -4.50 2.29 -11.38
CA THR A 91 -4.79 1.53 -12.60
C THR A 91 -3.67 0.52 -12.85
N SER A 92 -4.04 -0.67 -13.33
CA SER A 92 -3.10 -1.74 -13.70
C SER A 92 -2.12 -1.29 -14.77
N ARG A 93 -0.88 -1.76 -14.70
CA ARG A 93 0.22 -1.44 -15.61
C ARG A 93 1.00 -2.69 -15.95
N GLU A 94 1.70 -2.69 -17.08
CA GLU A 94 2.54 -3.83 -17.50
C GLU A 94 3.77 -4.02 -16.61
N ASN A 95 4.37 -2.91 -16.16
CA ASN A 95 5.55 -2.91 -15.30
C ASN A 95 5.29 -1.99 -14.10
N LEU A 96 5.91 -2.31 -12.96
CA LEU A 96 5.78 -1.55 -11.71
C LEU A 96 4.30 -1.32 -11.34
N CYS A 97 3.49 -2.39 -11.43
CA CYS A 97 2.05 -2.33 -11.30
C CYS A 97 1.60 -2.17 -9.83
N PRO A 98 0.99 -1.02 -9.46
CA PRO A 98 0.55 -0.80 -8.08
C PRO A 98 -0.59 -1.75 -7.68
N VAL A 99 -1.46 -2.13 -8.63
CA VAL A 99 -2.58 -3.05 -8.39
C VAL A 99 -2.07 -4.45 -8.04
N GLU A 100 -1.10 -4.95 -8.79
CA GLU A 100 -0.51 -6.27 -8.52
C GLU A 100 0.29 -6.28 -7.22
N ALA A 101 1.09 -5.24 -6.98
CA ALA A 101 1.86 -5.11 -5.74
C ALA A 101 0.95 -5.05 -4.51
N LEU A 102 -0.14 -4.28 -4.57
CA LEU A 102 -1.13 -4.22 -3.50
C LEU A 102 -1.79 -5.58 -3.27
N ARG A 103 -2.19 -6.30 -4.33
CA ARG A 103 -2.73 -7.67 -4.20
C ARG A 103 -1.71 -8.63 -3.58
N ALA A 104 -0.45 -8.57 -4.01
CA ALA A 104 0.62 -9.40 -3.48
C ALA A 104 0.84 -9.13 -1.99
N HIS A 105 0.83 -7.87 -1.58
CA HIS A 105 0.91 -7.44 -0.18
C HIS A 105 -0.23 -7.99 0.66
N LEU A 106 -1.48 -7.77 0.24
CA LEU A 106 -2.66 -8.27 0.97
C LEU A 106 -2.65 -9.79 1.10
N LYS A 107 -2.18 -10.50 0.07
CA LYS A 107 -2.05 -11.96 0.09
C LYS A 107 -0.94 -12.43 1.02
N SER A 108 0.25 -11.81 0.92
CA SER A 108 1.42 -12.18 1.72
C SER A 108 1.18 -11.91 3.20
N ASN A 109 0.56 -10.77 3.52
CA ASN A 109 0.34 -10.26 4.87
C ASN A 109 -1.08 -10.49 5.41
N LYS A 110 -1.82 -11.46 4.86
CA LYS A 110 -3.23 -11.72 5.22
C LYS A 110 -3.45 -11.99 6.71
N ASP A 111 -2.49 -12.63 7.39
CA ASP A 111 -2.61 -13.12 8.76
C ASP A 111 -2.32 -12.04 9.83
N VAL A 112 -1.94 -10.83 9.41
CA VAL A 112 -1.74 -9.71 10.33
C VAL A 112 -3.09 -9.20 10.86
N LEU A 113 -3.14 -8.65 12.07
CA LEU A 113 -4.33 -8.05 12.66
C LEU A 113 -4.92 -6.94 11.79
N ASP A 114 -6.25 -6.87 11.71
CA ASP A 114 -6.96 -5.91 10.84
C ASP A 114 -6.89 -4.46 11.33
N ASN A 115 -6.60 -4.24 12.62
CA ASN A 115 -6.37 -2.91 13.19
C ASN A 115 -4.90 -2.44 13.06
N ALA A 116 -4.03 -3.26 12.47
CA ALA A 116 -2.67 -2.84 12.16
C ALA A 116 -2.64 -1.85 10.98
N PRO A 117 -1.57 -1.05 10.81
CA PRO A 117 -1.39 -0.22 9.61
C PRO A 117 -1.49 -1.03 8.32
N LEU A 118 -2.06 -0.45 7.26
CA LEU A 118 -2.31 -1.12 5.97
C LEU A 118 -1.06 -1.82 5.41
N PHE A 119 0.09 -1.15 5.41
CA PHE A 119 1.35 -1.69 4.89
C PHE A 119 2.17 -2.45 5.95
N THR A 120 1.51 -3.06 6.94
CA THR A 120 2.16 -3.96 7.91
C THR A 120 2.55 -5.29 7.28
N PHE A 121 3.63 -5.88 7.77
CA PHE A 121 4.13 -7.17 7.35
C PHE A 121 4.19 -8.19 8.49
N LYS A 122 4.18 -9.48 8.13
CA LYS A 122 4.39 -10.56 9.10
C LYS A 122 5.84 -10.58 9.56
N THR A 123 6.05 -10.51 10.88
CA THR A 123 7.33 -10.88 11.49
C THR A 123 7.34 -12.37 11.81
N SER A 124 8.51 -12.99 11.76
CA SER A 124 8.71 -14.39 12.19
C SER A 124 8.49 -14.58 13.70
N ASP A 125 8.42 -13.49 14.46
CA ASP A 125 8.15 -13.52 15.89
C ASP A 125 6.66 -13.70 16.17
N SER A 126 6.22 -14.95 16.03
CA SER A 126 5.16 -15.49 16.87
C SER A 126 5.82 -15.99 18.15
N SER A 127 5.78 -15.17 19.20
CA SER A 127 6.00 -15.59 20.59
C SER A 127 5.16 -14.73 21.52
#